data_AF-A0A3D2B5R2-F1
#
_entry.id   AF-A0A3D2B5R2-F1
#
_cell.length_a   1.000
_cell.length_b   1.000
_cell.length_c   1.000
_cell.angle_alpha   90.00
_cell.angle_beta   90.00
_cell.angle_gamma   90.00
#
_symmetry.space_group_name_H-M   'P 1'
#
loop_
_entity.id
_entity.type
_entity.pdbx_description
1 polymer ?
#
loop_
_entity_poly.entity_id
_entity_poly.type
_entity_poly.pdbx_seq_one_letter_code
_entity_poly.pdbx_strand_id
1 'polypeptide(L)'
;PQAEPAVPAQAAYMTLWTMQQVVQRGTGRQLGAKYPGLHLAGKTGTTNNNVDTWFAGIDGREVVITWVGRDNNQPTKLYGASGAMSIYQRYLANQSPVPLTLTPPEDIVDMGVDESGNFVCGGGMRRLPVWTSNPDSLCQQAAPEPSGNPFDQSSQPQSQPQQQQPQQQPEKKESDGVAGWIKDMFGG
;
A
#
# COMPACT_ATOMS: atom_id res chain seq x y z
N PRO A 1 4.45 30.38 2.19
CA PRO A 1 5.37 29.46 1.48
C PRO A 1 4.78 29.17 0.11
N GLN A 2 5.62 29.00 -0.92
CA GLN A 2 5.17 28.62 -2.27
C GLN A 2 5.10 27.09 -2.35
N ALA A 3 4.12 26.55 -3.08
CA ALA A 3 3.98 25.11 -3.27
C ALA A 3 5.04 24.60 -4.26
N GLU A 4 5.70 23.50 -3.91
CA GLU A 4 6.69 22.82 -4.75
C GLU A 4 6.28 21.36 -4.97
N PRO A 5 6.31 20.84 -6.22
CA PRO A 5 6.03 19.43 -6.48
C PRO A 5 7.08 18.53 -5.82
N ALA A 6 6.66 17.70 -4.87
CA ALA A 6 7.54 16.75 -4.19
C ALA A 6 7.42 15.31 -4.73
N VAL A 7 6.24 14.93 -5.22
CA VAL A 7 5.92 13.58 -5.70
C VAL A 7 4.97 13.64 -6.91
N PRO A 8 4.94 12.62 -7.78
CA PRO A 8 3.96 12.51 -8.85
C PRO A 8 2.52 12.52 -8.32
N ALA A 9 1.61 13.15 -9.06
CA ALA A 9 0.19 13.26 -8.67
C ALA A 9 -0.47 11.87 -8.54
N GLN A 10 -0.10 10.93 -9.41
CA GLN A 10 -0.59 9.55 -9.43
C GLN A 10 -0.20 8.80 -8.15
N ALA A 11 1.04 8.94 -7.70
CA ALA A 11 1.52 8.36 -6.45
C ALA A 11 0.75 8.93 -5.26
N ALA A 12 0.62 10.26 -5.18
CA ALA A 12 -0.15 10.92 -4.12
C ALA A 12 -1.63 10.49 -4.11
N TYR A 13 -2.26 10.39 -5.28
CA TYR A 13 -3.64 9.92 -5.42
C TYR A 13 -3.81 8.49 -4.91
N MET A 14 -2.97 7.55 -5.34
CA MET A 14 -3.07 6.15 -4.91
C MET A 14 -2.79 5.99 -3.41
N THR A 15 -1.85 6.76 -2.85
CA THR A 15 -1.63 6.82 -1.41
C THR A 15 -2.86 7.34 -0.67
N LEU A 16 -3.46 8.44 -1.10
CA LEU A 16 -4.68 9.00 -0.51
C LEU A 16 -5.86 8.04 -0.61
N TRP A 17 -6.06 7.41 -1.78
CA TRP A 17 -7.09 6.40 -1.99
C TRP A 17 -6.90 5.23 -1.02
N THR A 18 -5.67 4.76 -0.85
CA THR A 18 -5.34 3.69 0.11
C THR A 18 -5.59 4.14 1.55
N MET A 19 -5.29 5.39 1.89
CA MET A 19 -5.61 5.97 3.19
C MET A 19 -7.12 6.09 3.45
N GLN A 20 -7.95 6.30 2.42
CA GLN A 20 -9.41 6.16 2.57
C GLN A 20 -9.79 4.73 2.93
N GLN A 21 -9.12 3.72 2.37
CA GLN A 21 -9.36 2.32 2.72
C GLN A 21 -8.99 2.00 4.17
N VAL A 22 -7.93 2.61 4.70
CA VAL A 22 -7.53 2.47 6.12
C VAL A 22 -8.67 2.94 7.04
N VAL A 23 -9.32 4.06 6.70
CA VAL A 23 -10.43 4.60 7.48
C VAL A 23 -11.74 3.86 7.21
N GLN A 24 -11.97 3.35 6.01
CA GLN A 24 -13.20 2.64 5.66
C GLN A 24 -13.25 1.22 6.23
N ARG A 25 -12.15 0.48 6.14
CA ARG A 25 -12.10 -0.96 6.48
C ARG A 25 -10.83 -1.41 7.21
N GLY A 26 -9.83 -0.55 7.36
CA GLY A 26 -8.57 -0.86 8.02
C GLY A 26 -8.57 -0.56 9.52
N THR A 27 -7.42 -0.06 9.99
CA THR A 27 -7.19 0.28 11.40
C THR A 27 -7.98 1.50 11.87
N GLY A 28 -8.43 2.36 10.95
CA GLY A 28 -9.27 3.53 11.22
C GLY A 28 -10.77 3.27 11.08
N ARG A 29 -11.21 2.02 10.86
CA ARG A 29 -12.62 1.67 10.53
C ARG A 29 -13.68 2.24 11.46
N GLN A 30 -13.35 2.49 12.72
CA GLN A 30 -14.28 3.11 13.67
C GLN A 30 -14.70 4.51 13.24
N LEU A 31 -13.78 5.29 12.67
CA LEU A 31 -14.09 6.62 12.13
C LEU A 31 -14.92 6.52 10.84
N GLY A 32 -14.55 5.62 9.92
CA GLY A 32 -15.30 5.43 8.68
C GLY A 32 -16.74 4.98 8.92
N ALA A 33 -16.96 4.12 9.92
CA ALA A 33 -18.31 3.71 10.31
C ALA A 33 -19.14 4.87 10.90
N LYS A 34 -18.49 5.81 11.61
CA LYS A 34 -19.18 6.97 12.21
C LYS A 34 -19.44 8.09 11.19
N TYR A 35 -18.53 8.30 10.24
CA TYR A 35 -18.62 9.36 9.25
C TYR A 35 -18.49 8.84 7.81
N PRO A 36 -19.37 7.92 7.37
CA PRO A 36 -19.24 7.26 6.08
C PRO A 36 -19.29 8.22 4.89
N GLY A 37 -20.11 9.29 4.99
CA GLY A 37 -20.26 10.29 3.92
C GLY A 37 -19.06 11.23 3.75
N LEU A 38 -18.11 11.27 4.70
CA LEU A 38 -16.95 12.15 4.62
C LEU A 38 -15.81 11.57 3.79
N HIS A 39 -15.79 10.24 3.59
CA HIS A 39 -14.72 9.56 2.85
C HIS A 39 -13.30 9.97 3.30
N LEU A 40 -13.11 10.15 4.61
CA LEU A 40 -11.85 10.62 5.18
C LEU A 40 -10.69 9.73 4.77
N ALA A 41 -9.55 10.33 4.41
CA ALA A 41 -8.29 9.61 4.32
C ALA A 41 -7.57 9.71 5.67
N GLY A 42 -6.92 8.64 6.11
CA GLY A 42 -6.16 8.72 7.35
C GLY A 42 -5.24 7.54 7.61
N LYS A 43 -4.37 7.73 8.61
CA LYS A 43 -3.40 6.73 9.04
C LYS A 43 -3.27 6.71 10.56
N THR A 44 -3.32 5.51 11.11
CA THR A 44 -3.05 5.25 12.53
C THR A 44 -1.54 5.06 12.77
N GLY A 45 -1.02 5.63 13.85
CA GLY A 45 0.34 5.41 14.34
C GLY A 45 0.36 5.05 15.82
N THR A 46 1.26 4.14 16.20
CA THR A 46 1.52 3.74 17.59
C THR A 46 2.99 3.40 17.76
N THR A 47 3.60 3.85 18.85
CA THR A 47 4.95 3.40 19.23
C THR A 47 4.88 2.20 20.16
N ASN A 48 6.02 1.52 20.34
CA ASN A 48 6.15 0.40 21.26
C ASN A 48 5.74 0.81 22.69
N ASN A 49 5.24 -0.15 23.46
CA ASN A 49 4.76 0.05 24.83
C ASN A 49 3.69 1.16 24.98
N ASN A 50 3.03 1.55 23.89
CA ASN A 50 1.94 2.53 23.90
C ASN A 50 2.36 3.86 24.52
N VAL A 51 3.61 4.28 24.28
CA VAL A 51 4.13 5.58 24.71
C VAL A 51 3.42 6.70 23.94
N ASP A 52 3.28 6.51 22.62
CA ASP A 52 2.64 7.47 21.73
C ASP A 52 1.52 6.81 20.92
N THR A 53 0.47 7.60 20.73
CA THR A 53 -0.55 7.33 19.74
C THR A 53 -0.68 8.54 18.82
N TRP A 54 -0.76 8.30 17.52
CA TRP A 54 -0.91 9.32 16.50
C TRP A 54 -2.06 8.99 15.56
N PHE A 55 -2.73 10.01 15.08
CA PHE A 55 -3.67 9.90 13.97
C PHE A 55 -3.46 11.07 13.01
N ALA A 56 -3.24 10.77 11.74
CA ALA A 56 -3.26 11.74 10.66
C ALA A 56 -4.59 11.59 9.91
N GLY A 57 -5.40 12.65 9.88
CA GLY A 57 -6.68 12.71 9.19
C GLY A 57 -6.67 13.78 8.12
N ILE A 58 -7.31 13.48 6.99
CA ILE A 58 -7.46 14.38 5.84
C ILE A 58 -8.94 14.37 5.45
N ASP A 59 -9.53 15.55 5.41
CA ASP A 59 -10.86 15.79 4.82
C ASP A 59 -10.73 16.62 3.53
N GLY A 60 -11.84 17.08 2.95
CA GLY A 60 -11.82 17.85 1.71
C GLY A 60 -11.16 19.24 1.80
N ARG A 61 -10.74 19.69 2.99
CA ARG A 61 -10.19 21.03 3.23
C ARG A 61 -8.92 21.02 4.08
N GLU A 62 -8.84 20.16 5.09
CA GLU A 62 -7.86 20.25 6.18
C GLU A 62 -7.05 18.95 6.32
N VAL A 63 -5.78 19.11 6.69
CA VAL A 63 -4.94 18.03 7.20
C VAL A 63 -4.78 18.25 8.70
N VAL A 64 -5.09 17.23 9.50
CA VAL A 64 -5.08 17.32 10.95
C VAL A 64 -4.25 16.17 11.52
N ILE A 65 -3.21 16.53 12.28
CA ILE A 65 -2.36 15.59 12.99
C ILE A 65 -2.70 15.66 14.47
N THR A 66 -3.09 14.52 15.04
CA THR A 66 -3.40 14.40 16.47
C THR A 66 -2.40 13.48 17.12
N TRP A 67 -1.81 13.92 18.23
CA TRP A 67 -0.93 13.14 19.09
C TRP A 67 -1.50 13.05 20.49
N VAL A 68 -1.32 11.88 21.10
CA VAL A 68 -1.52 11.69 22.53
C VAL A 68 -0.39 10.83 23.07
N GLY A 69 0.34 11.39 24.03
CA GLY A 69 1.38 10.74 24.80
C GLY A 69 1.52 11.37 26.18
N ARG A 70 2.53 10.95 26.93
CA ARG A 70 2.86 11.53 28.24
C ARG A 70 4.20 12.24 28.13
N ASP A 71 4.31 13.44 28.70
CA ASP A 71 5.55 14.23 28.67
C ASP A 71 6.76 13.49 29.24
N ASN A 72 6.53 12.53 30.15
CA ASN A 72 7.57 11.71 30.76
C ASN A 72 7.89 10.40 30.00
N ASN A 73 7.38 10.25 28.77
CA ASN A 73 7.57 9.08 27.89
C ASN A 73 7.18 7.74 28.51
N GLN A 74 6.31 7.75 29.52
CA GLN A 74 5.80 6.53 30.13
C GLN A 74 4.62 5.98 29.32
N PRO A 75 4.33 4.66 29.40
CA PRO A 75 3.16 4.07 28.77
C PRO A 75 1.85 4.80 29.12
N THR A 76 1.00 4.99 28.12
CA THR A 76 -0.32 5.65 28.25
C THR A 76 -1.44 4.69 28.66
N LYS A 77 -1.19 3.37 28.57
CA LYS A 77 -2.22 2.30 28.66
C LYS A 77 -3.31 2.38 27.56
N LEU A 78 -3.12 3.22 26.53
CA LEU A 78 -4.02 3.34 25.39
C LEU A 78 -3.57 2.38 24.29
N TYR A 79 -4.43 1.46 23.86
CA TYR A 79 -4.10 0.49 22.82
C TYR A 79 -4.42 1.00 21.43
N GLY A 80 -3.55 0.73 20.46
CA GLY A 80 -3.72 1.23 19.10
C GLY A 80 -3.70 2.77 19.03
N ALA A 81 -4.17 3.34 17.92
CA ALA A 81 -4.32 4.79 17.80
C ALA A 81 -5.57 5.34 18.53
N SER A 82 -6.16 4.58 19.46
CA SER A 82 -7.47 4.91 20.06
C SER A 82 -7.49 6.26 20.77
N GLY A 83 -6.40 6.65 21.43
CA GLY A 83 -6.24 7.97 22.06
C GLY A 83 -6.38 9.12 21.05
N ALA A 84 -5.38 9.25 20.18
CA ALA A 84 -5.35 10.29 19.14
C ALA A 84 -6.59 10.25 18.23
N MET A 85 -7.04 9.07 17.83
CA MET A 85 -8.22 8.91 16.97
C MET A 85 -9.51 9.38 17.65
N SER A 86 -9.66 9.17 18.96
CA SER A 86 -10.82 9.66 19.73
C SER A 86 -10.83 11.19 19.84
N ILE A 87 -9.66 11.81 19.99
CA ILE A 87 -9.53 13.27 19.99
C ILE A 87 -9.85 13.83 18.60
N TYR A 88 -9.33 13.23 17.54
CA TYR A 88 -9.69 13.61 16.17
C TYR A 88 -11.19 13.45 15.89
N GLN A 89 -11.82 12.37 16.39
CA GLN A 89 -13.27 12.17 16.29
C GLN A 89 -14.07 13.31 16.94
N ARG A 90 -13.60 13.83 18.09
CA ARG A 90 -14.22 14.96 18.80
C ARG A 90 -13.99 16.27 18.06
N TYR A 91 -12.79 16.48 17.52
CA TYR A 91 -12.49 17.60 16.63
C TYR A 91 -13.48 17.65 15.46
N LEU A 92 -13.67 16.55 14.74
CA LEU A 92 -14.65 16.45 13.65
C LEU A 92 -16.09 16.75 14.10
N ALA A 93 -16.47 16.37 15.32
CA ALA A 93 -17.82 16.61 15.85
C ALA A 93 -18.05 18.07 16.28
N ASN A 94 -16.98 18.83 16.51
CA ASN A 94 -17.04 20.23 16.94
C ASN A 94 -17.01 21.21 15.77
N GLN A 95 -16.96 20.72 14.54
CA GLN A 95 -16.96 21.53 13.32
C GLN A 95 -17.76 20.87 12.21
N SER A 96 -17.84 21.52 11.05
CA SER A 96 -18.42 20.95 9.83
C SER A 96 -17.29 20.51 8.89
N PRO A 97 -16.85 19.24 8.95
CA PRO A 97 -15.84 18.72 8.03
C PRO A 97 -16.38 18.62 6.60
N VAL A 98 -15.47 18.67 5.63
CA VAL A 98 -15.81 18.63 4.21
C VAL A 98 -15.57 17.21 3.68
N PRO A 99 -16.52 16.60 2.94
CA PRO A 99 -16.28 15.31 2.29
C PRO A 99 -15.04 15.36 1.39
N LEU A 100 -14.16 14.36 1.53
CA LEU A 100 -12.97 14.21 0.69
C LEU A 100 -13.34 13.46 -0.59
N THR A 101 -13.50 14.21 -1.68
CA THR A 101 -13.67 13.65 -3.04
C THR A 101 -12.34 13.69 -3.77
N LEU A 102 -11.75 12.51 -3.99
CA LEU A 102 -10.51 12.41 -4.76
C LEU A 102 -10.80 12.56 -6.25
N THR A 103 -10.10 13.48 -6.91
CA THR A 103 -10.13 13.62 -8.37
C THR A 103 -8.94 12.86 -8.95
N PRO A 104 -9.16 11.82 -9.77
CA PRO A 104 -8.06 11.06 -10.35
C PRO A 104 -7.24 11.95 -11.29
N PRO A 105 -5.90 11.97 -11.17
CA PRO A 105 -5.03 12.59 -12.16
C PRO A 105 -4.99 11.77 -13.46
N GLU A 106 -4.28 12.27 -14.46
CA GLU A 106 -4.02 11.55 -15.72
C GLU A 106 -3.38 10.18 -15.47
N ASP A 107 -3.67 9.25 -16.37
CA ASP A 107 -3.19 7.86 -16.36
C ASP A 107 -3.57 7.05 -15.10
N ILE A 108 -4.59 7.47 -14.34
CA ILE A 108 -5.22 6.63 -13.32
C ILE A 108 -6.45 5.95 -13.91
N VAL A 109 -6.43 4.62 -13.95
CA VAL A 109 -7.51 3.78 -14.47
C VAL A 109 -7.95 2.77 -13.40
N ASP A 110 -9.25 2.68 -13.15
CA ASP A 110 -9.80 1.64 -12.25
C ASP A 110 -9.84 0.30 -12.97
N MET A 111 -9.00 -0.64 -12.54
CA MET A 111 -8.88 -1.98 -13.15
C MET A 111 -9.45 -3.07 -12.24
N GLY A 112 -10.03 -4.10 -12.85
CA GLY A 112 -10.49 -5.30 -12.14
C GLY A 112 -9.32 -6.21 -11.80
N VAL A 113 -9.39 -6.85 -10.63
CA VAL A 113 -8.47 -7.92 -10.22
C VAL A 113 -9.24 -9.20 -9.89
N ASP A 114 -8.70 -10.34 -10.28
CA ASP A 114 -9.22 -11.67 -9.91
C ASP A 114 -8.84 -12.07 -8.47
N GLU A 115 -9.23 -13.26 -8.04
CA GLU A 115 -8.93 -13.78 -6.70
C GLU A 115 -7.44 -14.05 -6.46
N SER A 116 -6.67 -14.24 -7.54
CA SER A 116 -5.22 -14.45 -7.49
C SER A 116 -4.44 -13.13 -7.54
N GLY A 117 -5.12 -12.00 -7.74
CA GLY A 117 -4.53 -10.67 -7.82
C GLY A 117 -4.06 -10.27 -9.23
N ASN A 118 -4.42 -11.02 -10.28
CA ASN A 118 -4.10 -10.66 -11.65
C ASN A 118 -5.09 -9.62 -12.20
N PHE A 119 -4.62 -8.75 -13.09
CA PHE A 119 -5.49 -7.79 -13.79
C PHE A 119 -6.37 -8.49 -14.83
N VAL A 120 -7.63 -8.05 -14.93
CA VAL A 120 -8.61 -8.58 -15.90
C VAL A 120 -9.34 -7.46 -16.65
N CYS A 121 -9.58 -7.63 -17.95
CA CYS A 121 -10.20 -6.61 -18.81
C CYS A 121 -11.67 -6.31 -18.46
N GLY A 122 -12.35 -7.22 -17.75
CA GLY A 122 -13.76 -7.09 -17.44
C GLY A 122 -14.13 -7.87 -16.19
N GLY A 123 -14.98 -7.28 -15.35
CA GLY A 123 -15.36 -7.86 -14.07
C GLY A 123 -14.25 -7.75 -13.03
N GLY A 124 -13.88 -8.89 -12.43
CA GLY A 124 -12.99 -8.98 -11.28
C GLY A 124 -13.73 -8.96 -9.94
N MET A 125 -13.15 -9.59 -8.92
CA MET A 125 -13.73 -9.61 -7.57
C MET A 125 -13.60 -8.25 -6.87
N ARG A 126 -12.65 -7.42 -7.32
CA ARG A 126 -12.34 -6.12 -6.75
C ARG A 126 -11.81 -5.19 -7.84
N ARG A 127 -12.01 -3.89 -7.65
CA ARG A 127 -11.39 -2.84 -8.47
C ARG A 127 -10.36 -2.06 -7.67
N LEU A 128 -9.27 -1.69 -8.33
CA LEU A 128 -8.18 -0.89 -7.77
C LEU A 128 -7.79 0.21 -8.77
N PRO A 129 -7.45 1.43 -8.32
CA PRO A 129 -6.85 2.43 -9.18
C PRO A 129 -5.43 2.01 -9.54
N VAL A 130 -5.10 2.08 -10.83
CA VAL A 130 -3.79 1.70 -11.38
C VAL A 130 -3.23 2.87 -12.17
N TRP A 131 -1.95 3.17 -11.96
CA TRP A 131 -1.22 4.15 -12.78
C TRP A 131 -0.72 3.48 -14.06
N THR A 132 -1.44 3.70 -15.18
CA THR A 132 -1.10 3.18 -16.51
C THR A 132 -1.74 4.02 -17.61
N SER A 133 -0.99 4.23 -18.71
CA SER A 133 -1.52 4.79 -19.95
C SER A 133 -2.01 3.72 -20.93
N ASN A 134 -1.78 2.43 -20.64
CA ASN A 134 -2.17 1.30 -21.48
C ASN A 134 -2.77 0.14 -20.65
N PRO A 135 -4.03 0.26 -20.21
CA PRO A 135 -4.69 -0.76 -19.37
C PRO A 135 -4.81 -2.12 -20.06
N ASP A 136 -4.95 -2.17 -21.38
CA ASP A 136 -5.14 -3.41 -22.13
C ASP A 136 -3.92 -4.35 -22.05
N SER A 137 -2.71 -3.78 -22.04
CA SER A 137 -1.47 -4.56 -21.92
C SER A 137 -1.33 -5.30 -20.59
N LEU A 138 -1.85 -4.73 -19.50
CA LEU A 138 -1.72 -5.30 -18.15
C LEU A 138 -2.62 -6.51 -17.97
N CYS A 139 -3.77 -6.54 -18.63
CA CYS A 139 -4.69 -7.66 -18.58
C CYS A 139 -4.26 -8.83 -19.49
N GLN A 140 -3.54 -8.55 -20.58
CA GLN A 140 -3.05 -9.60 -21.50
C GLN A 140 -1.86 -10.38 -20.94
N GLN A 141 -1.11 -9.80 -20.00
CA GLN A 141 -0.02 -10.47 -19.29
C GLN A 141 -0.49 -11.52 -18.27
N ALA A 142 -1.79 -11.59 -17.98
CA ALA A 142 -2.37 -12.56 -17.05
C ALA A 142 -2.64 -13.95 -17.67
N ALA A 143 -2.13 -14.24 -18.87
CA ALA A 143 -2.16 -15.60 -19.40
C ALA A 143 -1.30 -16.50 -18.50
N PRO A 144 -1.83 -17.62 -17.97
CA PRO A 144 -1.06 -18.50 -17.11
C PRO A 144 0.13 -19.08 -17.90
N GLU A 145 1.34 -18.76 -17.46
CA GLU A 145 2.51 -19.59 -17.75
C GLU A 145 2.15 -21.04 -17.34
N PRO A 146 2.30 -22.04 -18.23
CA PRO A 146 2.05 -23.41 -17.83
C PRO A 146 2.97 -23.74 -16.65
N SER A 147 2.37 -24.17 -15.55
CA SER A 147 3.08 -24.64 -14.36
C SER A 147 3.79 -25.96 -14.68
N GLY A 148 4.86 -25.89 -15.46
CA GLY A 148 5.83 -26.96 -15.61
C GLY A 148 6.69 -26.96 -14.36
N ASN A 149 6.64 -28.05 -13.58
CA ASN A 149 7.59 -28.26 -12.50
C ASN A 149 9.01 -28.26 -13.10
N PRO A 150 9.90 -27.30 -12.73
CA PRO A 150 11.24 -27.23 -13.30
C PRO A 150 12.14 -28.42 -12.93
N PHE A 151 11.63 -29.35 -12.11
CA PHE A 151 12.31 -30.56 -11.66
C PHE A 151 11.72 -31.87 -12.20
N ASP A 152 10.74 -31.84 -13.11
CA ASP A 152 10.25 -33.09 -13.71
C ASP A 152 11.20 -33.58 -14.82
N GLN A 153 12.27 -34.26 -14.41
CA GLN A 153 13.18 -35.00 -15.29
C GLN A 153 12.88 -36.50 -15.30
N SER A 154 11.62 -36.90 -15.26
CA SER A 154 11.24 -38.32 -15.29
C SER A 154 11.04 -38.87 -16.71
N SER A 155 11.99 -38.64 -17.61
CA SER A 155 12.21 -39.53 -18.77
C SER A 155 13.54 -39.24 -19.47
N GLN A 156 14.59 -39.97 -19.09
CA GLN A 156 15.72 -40.26 -19.98
C GLN A 156 15.85 -41.79 -20.13
N PRO A 157 15.90 -42.33 -21.36
CA PRO A 157 16.45 -43.66 -21.59
C PRO A 157 17.98 -43.63 -21.52
N GLN A 158 18.57 -44.60 -20.83
CA GLN A 158 20.01 -44.81 -20.71
C GLN A 158 20.68 -45.17 -22.05
N SER A 159 21.87 -44.62 -22.33
CA SER A 159 23.02 -45.37 -22.87
C SER A 159 24.37 -44.61 -22.83
N GLN A 160 25.27 -45.12 -21.96
CA GLN A 160 26.74 -45.30 -22.08
C GLN A 160 27.76 -44.12 -22.06
N PRO A 161 29.03 -44.37 -21.64
CA PRO A 161 29.73 -43.49 -20.70
C PRO A 161 31.03 -42.78 -21.17
N GLN A 162 31.38 -41.73 -20.40
CA GLN A 162 32.70 -41.15 -20.08
C GLN A 162 33.51 -40.38 -21.14
N GLN A 163 33.75 -39.09 -20.86
CA GLN A 163 35.10 -38.55 -20.57
C GLN A 163 35.01 -37.19 -19.83
N GLN A 164 35.81 -37.04 -18.77
CA GLN A 164 35.89 -35.88 -17.87
C GLN A 164 36.88 -34.82 -18.39
N GLN A 165 36.60 -33.52 -18.14
CA GLN A 165 37.59 -32.47 -17.77
C GLN A 165 36.87 -31.14 -17.36
N PRO A 166 37.53 -30.19 -16.65
CA PRO A 166 36.97 -29.59 -15.43
C PRO A 166 36.53 -28.11 -15.50
N GLN A 167 35.61 -27.77 -14.59
CA GLN A 167 35.32 -26.51 -13.88
C GLN A 167 35.58 -25.15 -14.55
N GLN A 168 34.51 -24.33 -14.60
CA GLN A 168 34.56 -22.87 -14.38
C GLN A 168 33.20 -22.35 -13.87
N GLN A 169 33.19 -21.70 -12.70
CA GLN A 169 32.04 -20.96 -12.16
C GLN A 169 31.98 -19.56 -12.79
N PRO A 170 30.80 -19.05 -13.16
CA PRO A 170 30.59 -17.62 -13.23
C PRO A 170 29.77 -17.10 -12.04
N GLU A 171 30.43 -16.20 -11.31
CA GLU A 171 29.97 -15.04 -10.54
C GLU A 171 28.46 -14.80 -10.32
N LYS A 172 28.11 -14.58 -9.05
CA LYS A 172 26.86 -13.94 -8.62
C LYS A 172 26.79 -12.51 -9.15
N LYS A 173 25.85 -12.23 -10.05
CA LYS A 173 25.31 -10.87 -10.26
C LYS A 173 24.23 -10.61 -9.20
N GLU A 174 24.46 -9.63 -8.33
CA GLU A 174 23.39 -9.02 -7.54
C GLU A 174 22.37 -8.37 -8.49
N SER A 175 21.10 -8.74 -8.35
CA SER A 175 20.01 -8.07 -9.04
C SER A 175 19.64 -6.81 -8.27
N ASP A 176 19.93 -5.64 -8.83
CA ASP A 176 19.40 -4.34 -8.41
C ASP A 176 17.89 -4.26 -8.67
N GLY A 177 17.12 -4.95 -7.85
CA GLY A 177 15.67 -5.00 -7.92
C GLY A 177 15.03 -4.42 -6.67
N VAL A 178 14.40 -3.25 -6.81
CA VAL A 178 13.31 -2.69 -5.96
C VAL A 178 13.65 -2.36 -4.49
N ALA A 179 14.74 -2.88 -3.93
CA ALA A 179 15.08 -2.73 -2.52
C ALA A 179 15.86 -1.45 -2.15
N GLY A 180 16.43 -0.74 -3.12
CA GLY A 180 17.31 0.41 -2.87
C GLY A 180 16.58 1.61 -2.25
N TRP A 181 15.49 2.07 -2.86
CA TRP A 181 14.80 3.30 -2.43
C TRP A 181 14.09 3.18 -1.07
N ILE A 182 13.66 1.96 -0.69
CA ILE A 182 12.99 1.72 0.59
C ILE A 182 13.96 1.90 1.76
N LYS A 183 15.24 1.57 1.56
CA LYS A 183 16.29 1.70 2.56
C LYS A 183 16.66 3.16 2.82
N ASP A 184 16.64 3.99 1.78
CA ASP A 184 16.91 5.43 1.88
C ASP A 184 15.77 6.21 2.55
N MET A 185 14.53 5.72 2.47
CA MET A 185 13.38 6.36 3.12
C MET A 185 13.26 6.06 4.61
N PHE A 186 13.76 4.90 5.07
CA PHE A 186 13.49 4.40 6.42
C PHE A 186 14.74 4.05 7.24
N GLY A 187 15.93 4.51 6.82
CA GLY A 187 17.20 4.54 7.56
C GLY A 187 17.35 3.59 8.75
N GLY A 188 18.17 2.55 8.56
CA GLY A 188 18.48 1.52 9.57
C GLY A 188 19.35 1.95 10.73
#